data_AF-W1XP31-F1
#
_entry.id   AF-W1XP31-F1
#
_cell.length_a   1.000
_cell.length_b   1.000
_cell.length_c   1.000
_cell.angle_alpha   90.00
_cell.angle_beta   90.00
_cell.angle_gamma   90.00
#
_symmetry.space_group_name_H-M   'P 1'
#
loop_
_entity.id
_entity.type
_entity.pdbx_description
1 polymer ?
#
loop_
_entity_poly.entity_id
_entity_poly.type
_entity_poly.pdbx_seq_one_letter_code
_entity_poly.pdbx_strand_id
1 'polypeptide(L)'
;ALPIYLDKAINIINQLQDEHIGAGNILKELREITNDYDLPSNACTTYRLTYSKLQEMESDIFQHIHLESNILFPRLYELKNN
;
A
#
# COMPACT_ATOMS: atom_id res chain seq x y z
N ALA A 1 -24.32 2.68 20.22
CA ALA A 1 -22.97 3.27 20.11
C ALA A 1 -22.08 2.46 19.18
N LEU A 2 -21.85 1.16 19.44
CA LEU A 2 -21.03 0.29 18.59
C LEU A 2 -21.46 0.25 17.10
N PRO A 3 -22.75 0.19 16.73
CA PRO A 3 -23.16 0.19 15.33
C PRO A 3 -22.77 1.47 14.58
N ILE A 4 -22.90 2.63 15.23
CA ILE A 4 -22.55 3.95 14.66
C ILE A 4 -21.05 4.02 14.36
N TYR A 5 -20.21 3.48 15.25
CA TYR A 5 -18.77 3.47 15.04
C TYR A 5 -18.35 2.50 13.93
N LEU A 6 -19.03 1.36 13.81
CA LEU A 6 -18.78 0.40 12.74
C LEU A 6 -19.17 0.95 11.36
N ASP A 7 -20.31 1.65 11.27
CA ASP A 7 -20.71 2.35 10.05
C ASP A 7 -19.71 3.42 9.65
N LYS A 8 -19.24 4.21 10.62
CA LYS A 8 -18.22 5.23 10.38
C LYS A 8 -16.90 4.60 9.90
N ALA A 9 -16.46 3.51 10.51
CA ALA A 9 -15.25 2.80 10.11
C ALA A 9 -15.35 2.27 8.68
N ILE A 10 -16.49 1.70 8.30
CA ILE A 10 -16.70 1.16 6.94
C ILE A 10 -16.70 2.26 5.89
N ASN A 11 -17.28 3.42 6.18
CA ASN A 11 -17.21 4.56 5.26
C ASN A 11 -15.76 5.02 5.04
N ILE A 12 -14.92 5.00 6.09
CA ILE A 12 -13.49 5.31 5.97
C ILE A 12 -12.78 4.24 5.15
N ILE A 13 -13.07 2.95 5.36
CA ILE A 13 -12.46 1.85 4.60
C ILE A 13 -12.67 2.02 3.11
N ASN A 14 -13.87 2.40 2.68
CA ASN A 14 -14.14 2.61 1.25
C ASN A 14 -13.23 3.71 0.66
N GLN A 15 -12.96 4.78 1.42
CA GLN A 15 -12.03 5.85 1.00
C GLN A 15 -10.59 5.33 0.95
N LEU A 16 -10.17 4.55 1.96
CA LEU A 16 -8.83 3.96 2.01
C LEU A 16 -8.58 3.00 0.84
N GLN A 17 -9.59 2.26 0.40
CA GLN A 17 -9.46 1.37 -0.76
C GLN A 17 -9.18 2.14 -2.06
N ASP A 18 -9.81 3.29 -2.26
CA ASP A 18 -9.51 4.18 -3.39
C ASP A 18 -8.09 4.75 -3.29
N GLU A 19 -7.66 5.15 -2.08
CA GLU A 19 -6.30 5.61 -1.81
C GLU A 19 -5.25 4.52 -2.08
N HIS A 20 -5.54 3.26 -1.74
CA HIS A 20 -4.67 2.11 -2.05
C HIS A 20 -4.48 1.89 -3.55
N ILE A 21 -5.54 2.08 -4.35
CA ILE A 21 -5.43 2.02 -5.82
C ILE A 21 -4.48 3.11 -6.31
N GLY A 22 -4.62 4.33 -5.79
CA GLY A 22 -3.74 5.46 -6.10
C GLY A 22 -2.27 5.17 -5.74
N ALA A 23 -2.02 4.71 -4.52
CA ALA A 23 -0.69 4.33 -4.06
C ALA A 23 -0.07 3.21 -4.91
N GLY A 24 -0.86 2.18 -5.24
CA GLY A 24 -0.42 1.08 -6.10
C GLY A 24 -0.05 1.54 -7.52
N ASN A 25 -0.77 2.51 -8.08
CA ASN A 25 -0.43 3.07 -9.39
C ASN A 25 0.88 3.88 -9.36
N ILE A 26 1.08 4.69 -8.31
CA ILE A 26 2.33 5.45 -8.13
C ILE A 26 3.53 4.51 -7.98
N LEU A 27 3.38 3.42 -7.21
CA LEU A 27 4.46 2.45 -7.03
C LEU A 27 4.80 1.70 -8.33
N LYS A 28 3.80 1.35 -9.15
CA LYS A 28 4.04 0.76 -10.47
C LYS A 28 4.79 1.73 -11.39
N GLU A 29 4.37 2.99 -11.44
CA GLU A 29 5.07 4.02 -12.22
C GLU A 29 6.51 4.19 -11.71
N LEU A 30 6.72 4.21 -10.38
CA LEU A 30 8.05 4.27 -9.78
C LEU A 30 8.93 3.10 -10.23
N ARG A 31 8.42 1.88 -10.22
CA ARG A 31 9.16 0.69 -10.68
C ARG A 31 9.48 0.78 -12.18
N GLU A 32 8.55 1.26 -12.99
CA GLU A 32 8.77 1.47 -14.43
C GLU A 32 9.87 2.51 -14.72
N ILE A 33 9.78 3.72 -14.13
CA ILE A 33 10.75 4.80 -14.40
C ILE A 33 12.15 4.51 -13.83
N THR A 34 12.24 3.62 -12.84
CA THR A 34 13.51 3.16 -12.27
C THR A 34 14.07 1.94 -12.99
N ASN A 35 13.43 1.48 -14.07
CA ASN A 35 13.78 0.25 -14.79
C ASN A 35 13.91 -0.94 -13.83
N ASP A 36 12.87 -1.24 -13.07
CA ASP A 36 12.86 -2.31 -12.06
C ASP A 36 13.91 -2.11 -10.95
N TYR A 37 14.14 -0.87 -10.56
CA TYR A 37 15.22 -0.47 -9.64
C TYR A 37 16.63 -0.86 -10.12
N ASP A 38 16.83 -1.01 -11.44
CA ASP A 38 18.15 -1.27 -12.02
C ASP A 38 19.02 -0.01 -11.97
N LEU A 39 20.28 -0.20 -11.63
CA LEU A 39 21.24 0.88 -11.41
C LEU A 39 22.49 0.69 -12.27
N PRO A 40 23.07 1.78 -12.79
CA PRO A 40 24.33 1.69 -13.51
C PRO A 40 25.46 1.21 -12.58
N SER A 41 26.43 0.51 -13.15
CA SER A 41 27.56 -0.09 -12.40
C SER A 41 28.42 0.95 -11.67
N ASN A 42 28.40 2.21 -12.10
CA ASN A 42 29.13 3.31 -11.49
C ASN A 42 28.27 4.17 -10.51
N ALA A 43 27.05 3.75 -10.17
CA ALA A 43 26.21 4.46 -9.20
C ALA A 43 26.93 4.61 -7.85
N CYS A 44 26.89 5.83 -7.30
CA CYS A 44 27.47 6.12 -5.99
C CYS A 44 26.68 5.46 -4.85
N THR A 45 27.29 5.36 -3.67
CA THR A 45 26.69 4.68 -2.50
C THR A 45 25.32 5.25 -2.13
N THR A 46 25.15 6.58 -2.13
CA THR A 46 23.87 7.22 -1.81
C THR A 46 22.78 6.81 -2.79
N TYR A 47 23.11 6.77 -4.09
CA TYR A 47 22.12 6.42 -5.11
C TYR A 47 21.67 4.95 -5.00
N ARG A 48 22.61 4.05 -4.72
CA ARG A 48 22.33 2.63 -4.44
C ARG A 48 21.42 2.45 -3.24
N LEU A 49 21.72 3.18 -2.16
CA LEU A 49 20.91 3.12 -0.94
C LEU A 49 19.49 3.65 -1.20
N THR A 50 19.35 4.74 -1.96
CA THR A 50 18.03 5.28 -2.32
C THR A 50 17.18 4.25 -3.04
N TYR A 51 17.68 3.61 -4.11
CA TYR A 51 16.89 2.62 -4.85
C TYR A 51 16.56 1.39 -4.02
N SER A 52 17.51 0.90 -3.21
CA SER A 52 17.23 -0.19 -2.26
C SER A 52 16.10 0.18 -1.29
N LYS A 53 16.07 1.42 -0.79
CA LYS A 53 15.00 1.90 0.09
C LYS A 53 13.67 2.12 -0.61
N LEU A 54 13.68 2.52 -1.88
CA LEU A 54 12.46 2.59 -2.68
C LEU A 54 11.84 1.20 -2.91
N GLN A 55 12.66 0.20 -3.20
CA GLN A 55 12.20 -1.18 -3.39
C GLN A 55 11.67 -1.79 -2.08
N GLU A 56 12.33 -1.52 -0.95
CA GLU A 56 11.86 -1.90 0.39
C GLU A 56 10.50 -1.26 0.70
N MET A 57 10.38 0.05 0.48
CA MET A 57 9.14 0.80 0.69
C MET A 57 7.99 0.26 -0.17
N GLU A 58 8.25 -0.05 -1.44
CA GLU A 58 7.25 -0.64 -2.33
C GLU A 58 6.75 -1.99 -1.81
N SER A 59 7.67 -2.88 -1.41
CA SER A 59 7.33 -4.19 -0.84
C SER A 59 6.48 -4.04 0.43
N ASP A 60 6.87 -3.14 1.33
CA ASP A 60 6.17 -2.90 2.59
C ASP A 60 4.76 -2.34 2.37
N ILE A 61 4.60 -1.41 1.42
CA ILE A 61 3.28 -0.86 1.09
C ILE A 61 2.39 -1.93 0.47
N PHE A 62 2.90 -2.77 -0.43
CA PHE A 62 2.10 -3.87 -0.98
C PHE A 62 1.68 -4.88 0.09
N GLN A 63 2.58 -5.20 1.03
CA GLN A 63 2.25 -6.08 2.16
C GLN A 63 1.20 -5.43 3.07
N HIS A 64 1.32 -4.14 3.36
CA HIS A 64 0.35 -3.37 4.13
C HIS A 64 -1.04 -3.40 3.47
N ILE A 65 -1.14 -3.02 2.19
CA ILE A 65 -2.39 -3.04 1.41
C ILE A 65 -3.00 -4.44 1.40
N HIS A 66 -2.17 -5.49 1.28
CA HIS A 66 -2.63 -6.87 1.30
C HIS A 66 -3.28 -7.24 2.65
N LEU A 67 -2.61 -6.95 3.76
CA LEU A 67 -3.13 -7.23 5.10
C LEU A 67 -4.44 -6.49 5.36
N GLU A 68 -4.54 -5.24 4.95
CA GLU A 68 -5.76 -4.46 5.15
C GLU A 68 -6.91 -4.97 4.27
N SER A 69 -6.66 -5.08 2.96
CA SER A 69 -7.71 -5.39 1.98
C SER A 69 -8.20 -6.83 2.05
N ASN A 70 -7.33 -7.78 2.41
CA ASN A 70 -7.65 -9.21 2.38
C ASN A 70 -7.87 -9.82 3.77
N ILE A 71 -7.53 -9.11 4.85
CA ILE A 71 -7.68 -9.64 6.21
C ILE A 71 -8.49 -8.69 7.10
N LEU A 72 -8.04 -7.44 7.27
CA LEU A 72 -8.67 -6.52 8.21
C LEU A 72 -10.07 -6.09 7.76
N PHE A 73 -10.21 -5.55 6.54
CA PHE A 73 -11.48 -5.03 6.04
C PHE A 73 -12.56 -6.10 5.92
N PRO A 74 -12.28 -7.31 5.38
CA PRO A 74 -13.27 -8.39 5.35
C PRO A 74 -13.84 -8.72 6.73
N ARG A 75 -12.99 -8.79 7.77
CA ARG A 75 -13.43 -9.05 9.15
C ARG A 75 -14.36 -7.95 9.68
N LEU A 76 -14.12 -6.69 9.34
CA LEU A 76 -15.04 -5.61 9.72
C LEU A 76 -16.38 -5.68 9.00
N TYR A 77 -16.39 -6.04 7.70
CA TYR A 77 -17.64 -6.23 6.97
C TYR A 77 -18.46 -7.41 7.53
N GLU A 78 -17.80 -8.51 7.89
CA GLU A 78 -18.43 -9.65 8.57
C GLU A 78 -19.08 -9.22 9.90
N LEU A 79 -18.39 -8.41 10.71
CA LEU A 79 -18.93 -7.89 11.96
C LEU A 79 -20.15 -6.99 11.78
N LYS A 80 -20.31 -6.32 10.63
CA LYS A 80 -21.50 -5.49 10.35
C LYS A 80 -22.70 -6.31 9.91
N ASN A 81 -22.45 -7.45 9.27
CA ASN A 81 -23.49 -8.32 8.73
C ASN A 81 -24.04 -9.31 9.77
N ASN A 82 -23.38 -9.42 10.93
CA ASN A 82 -23.80 -10.21 12.09
C ASN A 82 -24.52 -9.33 13.14
#